data_AF-A0A4Y1ZIW5-F1
#
_entry.id   AF-A0A4Y1ZIW5-F1
#
_cell.length_a   1.000
_cell.length_b   1.000
_cell.length_c   1.000
_cell.angle_alpha   90.00
_cell.angle_beta   90.00
_cell.angle_gamma   90.00
#
_symmetry.space_group_name_H-M   'P 1'
#
loop_
_entity.id
_entity.type
_entity.pdbx_description
1 polymer ?
#
loop_
_entity_poly.entity_id
_entity_poly.type
_entity_poly.pdbx_seq_one_letter_code
_entity_poly.pdbx_strand_id
1 'polypeptide(L)' 'MTYTDLILSNISYSYGKVSVFENATVNVPLKGLIQIKGINGRGKTTLVHLIIGLLMVCQH' A
#
# COMPACT_ATOMS: atom_id res chain seq x y z
N MET A 1 -4.83 26.68 -1.38
CA MET A 1 -4.38 25.65 -2.34
C MET A 1 -4.06 24.41 -1.52
N THR A 2 -4.97 23.44 -1.47
CA THR A 2 -4.81 22.24 -0.65
C THR A 2 -4.03 21.21 -1.46
N TYR A 3 -2.87 20.79 -0.95
CA TYR A 3 -2.13 19.66 -1.52
C TYR A 3 -2.75 18.38 -0.97
N THR A 4 -3.21 17.48 -1.84
CA THR A 4 -3.91 16.25 -1.43
C THR A 4 -2.92 15.13 -1.22
N ASP A 5 -2.96 14.45 -0.07
CA ASP A 5 -2.15 13.26 0.18
C ASP A 5 -2.54 12.11 -0.77
N LEU A 6 -1.59 11.20 -1.02
CA LEU A 6 -1.92 9.91 -1.64
C LEU A 6 -2.45 8.97 -0.55
N ILE A 7 -3.70 8.56 -0.69
CA ILE A 7 -4.38 7.69 0.28
C ILE A 7 -4.74 6.37 -0.38
N LEU A 8 -4.24 5.28 0.20
CA LEU A 8 -4.70 3.92 -0.07
C LEU A 8 -5.56 3.51 1.12
N SER A 9 -6.88 3.40 0.94
CA SER A 9 -7.82 3.05 2.01
C SER A 9 -8.33 1.62 1.87
N ASN A 10 -8.50 0.96 3.01
CA ASN A 10 -9.10 -0.38 3.13
C ASN A 10 -8.50 -1.41 2.16
N ILE A 11 -7.19 -1.34 1.91
CA ILE A 11 -6.53 -2.23 0.97
C ILE A 11 -6.44 -3.64 1.55
N SER A 12 -6.93 -4.61 0.80
CA SER A 12 -6.74 -6.02 1.07
C SER A 12 -6.12 -6.68 -0.16
N TYR A 13 -5.04 -7.43 0.05
CA TYR A 13 -4.31 -8.06 -1.04
C TYR A 13 -3.68 -9.37 -0.58
N SER A 14 -3.82 -10.41 -1.40
CA SER A 14 -3.27 -11.75 -1.16
C SER A 14 -2.53 -12.27 -2.39
N TYR A 15 -1.42 -12.96 -2.17
CA TYR A 15 -0.82 -13.83 -3.19
C TYR A 15 -1.35 -15.25 -3.00
N GLY A 16 -2.34 -15.62 -3.82
CA GLY A 16 -3.04 -16.90 -3.67
C GLY A 16 -3.71 -16.97 -2.29
N LYS A 17 -3.28 -17.92 -1.46
CA LYS A 17 -3.81 -18.12 -0.09
C LYS A 17 -3.09 -17.29 0.98
N VAL A 18 -2.01 -16.58 0.62
CA VAL A 18 -1.21 -15.82 1.58
C VAL A 18 -1.65 -14.37 1.57
N SER A 19 -2.28 -13.96 2.66
CA SER A 19 -2.66 -12.57 2.88
C SER A 19 -1.44 -11.70 3.16
N VAL A 20 -1.30 -10.61 2.41
CA VAL A 20 -0.22 -9.62 2.57
C VAL A 20 -0.73 -8.39 3.30
N PHE A 21 -1.93 -7.93 2.95
CA PHE A 21 -2.62 -6.82 3.59
C PHE A 21 -4.06 -7.20 3.87
N GLU A 22 -4.54 -6.83 5.05
CA GLU A 22 -5.92 -7.02 5.50
C GLU A 22 -6.43 -5.69 6.01
N ASN A 23 -7.35 -5.08 5.26
CA ASN A 23 -7.97 -3.80 5.60
C ASN A 23 -6.95 -2.71 6.02
N ALA A 24 -5.81 -2.64 5.33
CA ALA A 24 -4.78 -1.67 5.65
C ALA A 24 -5.10 -0.29 5.06
N THR A 25 -4.69 0.77 5.73
CA THR A 25 -4.77 2.14 5.21
C THR A 25 -3.40 2.79 5.28
N VAL A 26 -2.99 3.41 4.18
CA VAL A 26 -1.71 4.11 4.06
C VAL A 26 -1.98 5.53 3.58
N ASN A 27 -1.48 6.51 4.34
CA ASN A 27 -1.42 7.91 3.93
C ASN A 27 0.04 8.26 3.61
N VAL A 28 0.24 8.75 2.40
CA VAL A 28 1.51 9.26 1.89
C VAL A 28 1.37 10.79 1.70
N PRO A 29 1.96 11.61 2.58
CA PRO A 29 1.92 13.06 2.43
C PRO A 29 2.57 13.51 1.13
N LEU A 30 1.95 14.47 0.43
CA LEU A 30 2.42 14.96 -0.88
C LEU A 30 3.76 15.72 -0.80
N LYS A 31 4.14 16.15 0.40
CA LYS A 31 5.43 16.80 0.68
C LYS A 31 6.11 16.05 1.82
N GLY A 32 7.06 15.19 1.47
CA GLY A 32 7.83 14.44 2.45
C GLY A 32 8.57 13.26 1.82
N LEU A 33 9.57 12.77 2.54
CA LEU A 33 10.21 11.49 2.24
C LEU A 33 9.62 10.44 3.18
N ILE A 34 9.14 9.33 2.62
CA ILE A 34 8.65 8.19 3.40
C ILE A 34 9.63 7.04 3.28
N GLN A 35 9.96 6.44 4.41
CA GLN A 35 10.74 5.22 4.46
C GLN A 35 9.85 4.03 4.80
N ILE A 36 9.75 3.06 3.89
CA ILE A 36 9.05 1.80 4.12
C ILE A 36 10.01 0.84 4.85
N LYS A 37 9.77 0.57 6.14
CA LYS A 37 10.58 -0.34 6.97
C LYS A 37 9.85 -1.65 7.26
N GLY A 38 10.63 -2.70 7.55
CA GLY A 38 10.13 -4.01 7.96
C GLY A 38 11.05 -5.14 7.50
N ILE A 39 10.88 -6.34 8.06
CA ILE A 39 11.67 -7.52 7.66
C ILE A 39 11.30 -8.00 6.25
N ASN A 40 12.16 -8.80 5.63
CA ASN A 40 11.92 -9.38 4.31
C ASN A 40 10.63 -10.25 4.33
N GLY A 41 9.87 -10.21 3.22
CA GLY A 41 8.61 -10.95 3.10
C GLY A 41 7.38 -10.30 3.74
N ARG A 42 7.46 -9.05 4.24
CA ARG A 42 6.32 -8.34 4.88
C ARG A 42 5.57 -7.36 3.96
N GLY A 43 5.57 -7.61 2.65
CA GLY A 43 4.73 -6.83 1.73
C GLY A 43 5.26 -5.45 1.32
N LYS A 44 6.50 -5.07 1.65
CA LYS A 44 7.07 -3.77 1.25
C LYS A 44 7.05 -3.54 -0.26
N THR A 45 7.55 -4.51 -1.04
CA THR A 45 7.51 -4.46 -2.50
C THR A 45 6.06 -4.49 -3.01
N THR A 46 5.19 -5.26 -2.37
CA THR A 46 3.75 -5.31 -2.69
C THR A 46 3.10 -3.94 -2.50
N LEU A 47 3.40 -3.23 -1.40
CA LEU A 47 2.90 -1.87 -1.16
C LEU A 47 3.35 -0.91 -2.27
N VAL A 48 4.63 -0.95 -2.65
CA VAL A 48 5.15 -0.12 -3.75
C VAL A 48 4.41 -0.44 -5.04
N HIS A 49 4.27 -1.71 -5.39
CA HIS A 49 3.57 -2.13 -6.61
C HIS A 49 2.09 -1.73 -6.63
N LEU A 50 1.40 -1.77 -5.49
CA LEU A 50 0.02 -1.29 -5.35
C LEU A 50 -0.05 0.24 -5.59
N ILE A 51 0.88 1.01 -5.00
CA ILE A 51 0.94 2.47 -5.16
C ILE A 51 1.15 2.87 -6.63
N ILE A 52 2.03 2.18 -7.36
CA ILE A 52 2.33 2.50 -8.76
C ILE A 52 1.40 1.81 -9.77
N GLY A 53 0.37 1.08 -9.30
CA GLY A 53 -0.63 0.42 -10.15
C GLY A 53 -0.15 -0.84 -10.88
N LEU A 54 0.96 -1.46 -10.46
CA LEU A 54 1.42 -2.75 -11.02
C LEU A 54 0.63 -3.95 -10.50
N LEU A 55 -0.06 -3.80 -9.37
CA LEU A 55 -0.93 -4.84 -8.79
C LEU A 55 -2.32 -4.27 -8.59
N MET A 56 -3.35 -5.09 -8.82
CA MET A 56 -4.73 -4.72 -8.58
C MET A 56 -5.14 -5.10 -7.16
N VAL A 57 -5.89 -4.20 -6.50
CA VAL A 57 -6.54 -4.49 -5.23
C VAL A 57 -7.81 -5.32 -5.49
N CYS A 58 -8.04 -6.33 -4.64
CA CYS A 58 -9.34 -7.00 -4.61
C CYS A 58 -10.27 -6.15 -3.74
N GLN A 59 -11.14 -5.36 -4.36
CA GLN A 59 -12.24 -4.71 -3.66
C GLN A 59 -13.41 -5.69 -3.58
N HIS A 60 -13.66 -6.23 -2.39
CA HIS A 60 -14.88 -6.96 -2.07
C HIS A 60 -15.83 -6.03 -1.32
#